data_AF-A0AAW8JTN2-F1
#
_entry.id   AF-A0AAW8JTN2-F1
#
_cell.length_a   1.000
_cell.length_b   1.000
_cell.length_c   1.000
_cell.angle_alpha   90.00
_cell.angle_beta   90.00
_cell.angle_gamma   90.00
#
_symmetry.space_group_name_H-M   'P 1'
#
loop_
_entity.id
_entity.type
_entity.pdbx_description
1 polymer ?
#
loop_
_entity_poly.entity_id
_entity_poly.type
_entity_poly.pdbx_seq_one_letter_code
_entity_poly.pdbx_strand_id
1 'polypeptide(L)'
;MPQKFQYKDLKKQKKSYSGKKKTHTFKVQAMIHYKTQQILSLCSSPGAVHDFELLKRNLNQIPEGAFILADKGYQGIYAVFTLRAYCR
;
A
#
# COMPACT_ATOMS: atom_id res chain seq x y z
N MET A 1 45.39 10.56 3.98
CA MET A 1 44.26 10.95 3.09
C MET A 1 43.24 9.82 3.12
N PRO A 2 42.00 9.99 3.59
CA PRO A 2 41.05 8.89 3.59
C PRO A 2 40.58 8.66 2.15
N GLN A 3 40.81 7.44 1.64
CA GLN A 3 40.29 7.01 0.35
C GLN A 3 38.76 7.00 0.41
N LYS A 4 38.12 7.83 -0.41
CA LYS A 4 36.67 7.80 -0.61
C LYS A 4 36.33 6.48 -1.29
N PHE A 5 35.82 5.53 -0.51
CA PHE A 5 35.23 4.30 -1.03
C PHE A 5 33.93 4.69 -1.76
N GLN A 6 33.99 4.82 -3.09
CA GLN A 6 32.79 5.03 -3.90
C GLN A 6 32.03 3.72 -3.98
N TYR A 7 31.06 3.57 -3.08
CA TYR A 7 30.12 2.47 -3.07
C TYR A 7 29.17 2.61 -4.29
N LYS A 8 29.46 1.89 -5.36
CA LYS A 8 28.57 1.74 -6.53
C LYS A 8 27.37 0.88 -6.13
N ASP A 9 26.27 1.51 -5.72
CA ASP A 9 25.09 0.76 -5.29
C ASP A 9 23.79 1.36 -5.82
N LEU A 10 23.61 1.32 -7.14
CA LEU A 10 22.60 2.13 -7.85
C LEU A 10 21.32 1.40 -8.30
N LYS A 11 21.11 0.13 -7.93
CA LYS A 11 19.87 -0.58 -8.31
C LYS A 11 18.91 -0.90 -7.17
N LYS A 12 19.39 -1.14 -5.94
CA LYS A 12 18.50 -1.47 -4.81
C LYS A 12 17.89 -0.24 -4.14
N GLN A 13 18.60 0.90 -4.09
CA GLN A 13 18.09 2.13 -3.48
C GLN A 13 16.77 2.63 -4.11
N LYS A 14 16.62 2.56 -5.44
CA LYS A 14 15.43 3.12 -6.12
C LYS A 14 14.11 2.43 -5.79
N LYS A 15 14.11 1.16 -5.33
CA LYS A 15 12.86 0.38 -5.17
C LYS A 15 11.91 0.93 -4.11
N SER A 16 12.44 1.49 -3.03
CA SER A 16 11.65 2.03 -1.91
C SER A 16 11.65 3.55 -1.83
N TYR A 17 12.30 4.22 -2.79
CA TYR A 17 12.40 5.67 -2.80
C TYR A 17 11.09 6.30 -3.30
N SER A 18 10.46 7.13 -2.48
CA SER A 18 9.28 7.89 -2.89
C SER A 18 9.69 9.25 -3.41
N GLY A 19 9.43 9.52 -4.69
CA GLY A 19 9.70 10.83 -5.29
C GLY A 19 8.93 11.98 -4.62
N LYS A 20 7.72 11.71 -4.11
CA LYS A 20 6.86 12.69 -3.43
C LYS A 20 7.44 13.12 -2.07
N LYS A 21 7.99 12.17 -1.31
CA LYS A 21 8.57 12.43 0.02
C LYS A 21 10.09 12.63 -0.01
N LYS A 22 10.73 12.42 -1.16
CA LYS A 22 12.19 12.47 -1.39
C LYS A 22 12.99 11.60 -0.41
N THR A 23 12.41 10.50 0.06
CA THR A 23 13.02 9.58 1.03
C THR A 23 12.58 8.14 0.79
N HIS A 24 13.29 7.19 1.40
CA HIS A 24 12.87 5.79 1.41
C HIS A 24 11.65 5.64 2.31
N THR A 25 10.58 5.11 1.75
CA THR A 25 9.32 4.94 2.46
C THR A 25 8.85 3.51 2.32
N PHE A 26 8.16 3.06 3.35
CA PHE A 26 7.49 1.78 3.39
C PHE A 26 6.01 2.06 3.63
N LYS A 27 5.16 1.39 2.87
CA LYS A 27 3.70 1.50 3.00
C LYS A 27 3.20 0.27 3.71
N VAL A 28 2.26 0.49 4.61
CA VAL A 28 1.53 -0.57 5.28
C VAL A 28 0.05 -0.31 5.04
N GLN A 29 -0.64 -1.33 4.54
CA GLN A 29 -2.09 -1.37 4.40
C GLN A 29 -2.62 -2.33 5.46
N ALA A 30 -3.56 -1.86 6.26
CA ALA A 30 -4.26 -2.69 7.23
C ALA A 30 -5.75 -2.75 6.86
N MET A 31 -6.31 -3.94 6.93
CA MET A 31 -7.75 -4.15 6.84
C MET A 31 -8.26 -4.52 8.21
N ILE A 32 -9.21 -3.74 8.71
CA ILE A 32 -9.70 -3.85 10.08
C ILE A 32 -11.20 -4.02 10.02
N HIS A 33 -11.71 -4.98 10.78
CA HIS A 33 -13.15 -5.15 10.93
C HIS A 33 -13.73 -3.97 11.73
N TYR A 34 -14.68 -3.23 11.16
CA TYR A 34 -15.16 -1.96 11.71
C TYR A 34 -15.68 -2.05 13.16
N LYS A 35 -16.43 -3.10 13.50
CA LYS A 35 -17.02 -3.24 14.86
C LYS A 35 -16.06 -3.85 15.88
N THR A 36 -15.52 -5.03 15.58
CA THR A 36 -14.65 -5.80 16.49
C THR A 36 -13.21 -5.27 16.57
N GLN A 37 -12.83 -4.34 15.67
CA GLN A 37 -11.47 -3.79 15.53
C GLN A 37 -10.38 -4.85 15.29
N GLN A 38 -10.77 -6.07 14.91
CA GLN A 38 -9.82 -7.11 14.58
C GLN A 38 -9.10 -6.78 13.28
N ILE A 39 -7.78 -6.97 13.28
CA ILE A 39 -6.96 -6.86 12.07
C ILE A 39 -7.21 -8.13 11.26
N LEU A 40 -7.87 -7.97 10.12
CA LEU A 40 -8.17 -9.05 9.18
C LEU A 40 -6.98 -9.32 8.25
N SER A 41 -6.29 -8.25 7.85
CA SER A 41 -5.16 -8.33 6.94
C SER A 41 -4.15 -7.24 7.21
N LEU A 42 -2.88 -7.56 7.06
CA LEU A 42 -1.79 -6.59 7.09
C LEU A 42 -0.87 -6.87 5.90
N CYS A 43 -0.68 -5.86 5.07
CA CYS A 43 0.18 -5.94 3.90
C CYS A 43 1.13 -4.78 3.80
N SER A 44 2.26 -5.05 3.20
CA SER A 44 3.38 -4.14 3.26
C SER A 44 4.14 -4.10 1.95
N SER A 45 4.61 -2.92 1.57
CA SER A 45 5.31 -2.72 0.30
C SER A 45 6.30 -1.56 0.35
N PRO A 46 7.26 -1.53 -0.58
CA PRO A 46 7.99 -0.32 -0.88
C PRO A 46 7.04 0.84 -1.21
N GLY A 47 7.36 2.05 -0.76
CA GLY A 47 6.48 3.22 -0.94
C GLY A 47 6.36 3.74 -2.37
N ALA A 48 7.14 3.19 -3.31
CA ALA A 48 6.98 3.41 -4.74
C ALA A 48 5.76 2.66 -5.33
N VAL A 49 5.24 1.63 -4.64
CA VAL A 49 4.07 0.87 -5.09
C VAL A 49 2.79 1.68 -4.87
N HIS A 50 1.88 1.63 -5.83
CA HIS A 50 0.58 2.32 -5.74
C HIS A 50 -0.37 1.59 -4.80
N ASP A 51 -1.15 2.33 -4.02
CA ASP A 51 -2.01 1.78 -2.95
C ASP A 51 -3.05 0.79 -3.48
N PHE A 52 -3.59 1.06 -4.67
CA PHE A 52 -4.51 0.16 -5.37
C PHE A 52 -3.88 -1.20 -5.72
N GLU A 53 -2.58 -1.23 -6.00
CA GLU A 53 -1.89 -2.49 -6.32
C GLU A 53 -1.66 -3.33 -5.06
N LEU A 54 -1.44 -2.71 -3.89
CA LEU A 54 -1.45 -3.44 -2.62
C LEU A 54 -2.81 -4.05 -2.34
N LEU A 55 -3.88 -3.28 -2.57
CA LEU A 55 -5.23 -3.77 -2.36
C LEU A 55 -5.50 -5.00 -3.23
N LYS A 56 -5.18 -4.93 -4.53
CA LYS A 56 -5.38 -6.03 -5.48
C LYS A 56 -4.84 -7.37 -5.00
N ARG A 57 -3.72 -7.37 -4.29
CA ARG A 57 -3.07 -8.59 -3.78
C ARG A 57 -3.85 -9.24 -2.62
N ASN A 58 -4.72 -8.49 -1.95
CA ASN A 58 -5.40 -8.90 -0.72
C ASN A 58 -6.93 -8.98 -0.83
N LEU A 59 -7.48 -8.70 -2.01
CA LEU A 59 -8.93 -8.72 -2.23
C LEU A 59 -9.58 -10.07 -1.93
N ASN A 60 -8.84 -11.17 -2.12
CA ASN A 60 -9.33 -12.51 -1.85
C ASN A 60 -9.70 -12.73 -0.38
N GLN A 61 -9.25 -11.85 0.54
CA GLN A 61 -9.58 -11.90 1.96
C GLN A 61 -10.86 -11.13 2.29
N ILE A 62 -11.43 -10.42 1.31
CA ILE A 62 -12.64 -9.63 1.49
C ILE A 62 -13.84 -10.46 1.03
N PRO A 63 -14.82 -10.71 1.91
CA PRO A 63 -16.02 -11.41 1.51
C PRO A 63 -16.79 -10.61 0.45
N GLU A 64 -17.39 -11.32 -0.51
CA GLU A 64 -18.18 -10.71 -1.56
C GLU A 64 -19.37 -9.93 -0.97
N GLY A 65 -19.64 -8.74 -1.51
CA GLY A 65 -20.68 -7.85 -1.00
C GLY A 65 -20.33 -7.10 0.29
N ALA A 66 -19.12 -7.25 0.84
CA ALA A 66 -18.67 -6.46 1.98
C ALA A 66 -18.65 -4.96 1.67
N PHE A 67 -18.98 -4.16 2.69
CA PHE A 67 -18.85 -2.71 2.64
C PHE A 67 -17.47 -2.29 3.16
N ILE A 68 -16.76 -1.50 2.35
CA ILE A 68 -15.41 -1.04 2.66
C ILE A 68 -15.41 0.48 2.88
N LEU A 69 -14.89 0.90 4.04
CA LEU A 69 -14.48 2.27 4.29
C LEU A 69 -13.01 2.41 3.94
N ALA A 70 -12.69 3.26 2.96
CA ALA A 70 -11.32 3.47 2.48
C ALA A 70 -10.97 4.96 2.42
N ASP A 71 -9.68 5.27 2.35
CA ASP A 71 -9.20 6.65 2.13
C ASP A 71 -9.41 7.10 0.67
N LYS A 72 -9.38 8.40 0.39
CA LYS A 72 -9.47 8.96 -0.99
C LYS A 72 -8.49 8.34 -1.99
N GLY A 73 -7.33 7.85 -1.53
CA GLY A 73 -6.35 7.17 -2.40
C GLY A 73 -6.88 5.91 -3.09
N TYR A 74 -8.04 5.44 -2.64
CA TYR A 74 -8.74 4.26 -3.12
C TYR A 74 -9.98 4.58 -3.96
N GLN A 75 -10.17 5.85 -4.33
CA GLN A 75 -11.26 6.26 -5.20
C GLN A 75 -11.23 5.46 -6.51
N GLY A 76 -12.36 4.82 -6.85
CA GLY A 76 -12.50 3.98 -8.04
C GLY A 76 -12.41 2.46 -7.81
N ILE A 77 -12.15 1.98 -6.58
CA ILE A 77 -12.21 0.54 -6.26
C ILE A 77 -13.54 -0.10 -6.69
N TYR A 78 -14.65 0.60 -6.46
CA TYR A 78 -16.00 0.12 -6.75
C TYR A 78 -16.25 -0.17 -8.24
N ALA A 79 -15.44 0.40 -9.14
CA ALA A 79 -15.56 0.15 -10.58
C ALA A 79 -14.84 -1.13 -11.01
N VAL A 80 -13.89 -1.61 -10.20
CA VAL A 80 -13.01 -2.74 -10.53
C VAL A 80 -13.41 -4.00 -9.78
N PHE A 81 -14.09 -3.86 -8.65
CA PHE A 81 -14.52 -4.98 -7.81
C PHE A 81 -16.00 -4.86 -7.52
N THR A 82 -16.70 -6.00 -7.39
CA THR A 82 -18.10 -6.11 -6.94
C THR A 82 -18.26 -5.74 -5.45
N LEU A 83 -17.46 -4.79 -4.98
CA LEU A 83 -17.38 -4.31 -3.62
C LEU A 83 -18.11 -2.98 -3.53
N ARG A 84 -18.92 -2.82 -2.48
CA ARG A 84 -19.44 -1.51 -2.11
C ARG A 84 -18.37 -0.79 -1.31
N ALA A 85 -17.81 0.28 -1.86
CA ALA A 85 -16.76 1.06 -1.19
C ALA A 85 -17.18 2.52 -1.04
N TYR A 86 -16.94 3.09 0.14
CA TYR A 86 -17.03 4.52 0.40
C TYR A 86 -15.63 5.06 0.69
N CYS A 87 -15.18 5.99 -0.15
CA CYS A 87 -13.86 6.61 -0.04
C CYS A 87 -14.00 7.99 0.62
N ARG A 88 -13.38 8.18 1.78
CA ARG A 88 -13.38 9.45 2.54
C ARG A 88 -12.14 10.26 2.26
#